data_AF-A0A0F9LQC3-F1
#
_entry.id   AF-A0A0F9LQC3-F1
#
_cell.length_a   1.000
_cell.length_b   1.000
_cell.length_c   1.000
_cell.angle_alpha   90.00
_cell.angle_beta   90.00
_cell.angle_gamma   90.00
#
_symmetry.space_group_name_H-M   'P 1'
#
loop_
_entity.id
_entity.type
_entity.pdbx_description
1 polymer ?
#
loop_
_entity_poly.entity_id
_entity_poly.type
_entity_poly.pdbx_seq_one_letter_code
_entity_poly.pdbx_strand_id
1 'polypeptide(L)'
;MRFCSNCDNILIPKNKKLYCKACDEEFNLGSDQEEYKIQKKIHHDESELAPIVIKEGLRGERISNSDRRAFEDYFSSSGSEGY
;
A
#
# COMPACT_ATOMS: atom_id res chain seq x y z
N MET A 1 -14.39 -1.25 -4.56
CA MET A 1 -13.44 -0.76 -5.59
C MET A 1 -13.78 -1.47 -6.90
N ARG A 2 -13.88 -0.77 -8.04
CA ARG A 2 -14.26 -1.37 -9.33
C ARG A 2 -13.03 -1.60 -10.20
N PHE A 3 -12.96 -2.75 -10.84
CA PHE A 3 -11.87 -3.19 -11.70
C PHE A 3 -12.39 -3.44 -13.12
N CYS A 4 -11.53 -3.37 -14.12
CA CYS A 4 -11.88 -3.67 -15.50
C CYS A 4 -12.08 -5.17 -15.69
N SER A 5 -13.23 -5.59 -16.24
CA SER A 5 -13.55 -7.01 -16.44
C SER A 5 -12.65 -7.74 -17.44
N ASN A 6 -11.91 -7.00 -18.27
CA ASN A 6 -11.04 -7.55 -19.31
C ASN A 6 -9.59 -7.74 -18.85
N CYS A 7 -9.10 -6.83 -17.99
CA CYS A 7 -7.67 -6.75 -17.66
C CYS A 7 -7.39 -6.61 -16.16
N ASP A 8 -8.40 -6.73 -15.30
CA ASP A 8 -8.33 -6.64 -13.82
C ASP A 8 -7.62 -5.39 -13.28
N ASN A 9 -7.39 -4.39 -14.13
CA ASN A 9 -6.79 -3.14 -13.74
C ASN A 9 -7.81 -2.23 -13.04
N ILE A 10 -7.30 -1.43 -12.09
CA ILE A 10 -8.09 -0.42 -11.39
C ILE A 10 -8.69 0.55 -12.42
N LEU A 11 -10.01 0.75 -12.34
CA LEU A 11 -10.69 1.76 -13.14
C LEU A 11 -10.50 3.14 -12.53
N ILE A 12 -10.05 4.08 -13.35
CA ILE A 12 -9.76 5.46 -12.97
C ILE A 12 -10.99 6.32 -13.27
N PRO A 13 -11.54 7.08 -12.30
CA PRO A 13 -12.62 8.02 -12.57
C PRO A 13 -12.15 9.16 -13.49
N LYS A 14 -12.78 9.32 -14.65
CA LYS A 14 -12.51 10.39 -15.62
C LYS A 14 -13.84 10.89 -16.20
N ASN A 15 -14.11 12.19 -16.08
CA ASN A 15 -15.31 12.83 -16.65
C ASN A 15 -16.65 12.13 -16.32
N LYS A 16 -16.89 11.82 -15.04
CA LYS A 16 -18.09 11.10 -14.55
C LYS A 16 -18.25 9.65 -15.07
N LYS A 17 -17.22 9.11 -15.72
CA LYS A 17 -17.12 7.71 -16.14
C LYS A 17 -15.92 7.04 -15.46
N LEU A 18 -15.88 5.72 -15.52
CA LEU A 18 -14.74 4.91 -15.13
C LEU A 18 -13.95 4.56 -16.39
N TYR A 19 -12.65 4.78 -16.37
CA TYR A 19 -11.77 4.55 -17.52
C TYR A 19 -10.68 3.56 -17.17
N CYS A 20 -10.48 2.55 -18.03
CA CYS A 20 -9.36 1.64 -17.92
C CYS A 20 -8.20 2.12 -18.80
N LYS A 21 -7.03 2.40 -18.20
CA LYS A 21 -5.84 2.77 -18.98
C LYS A 21 -5.24 1.61 -19.79
N ALA A 22 -5.40 0.38 -19.33
CA ALA A 22 -4.81 -0.78 -19.99
C ALA A 22 -5.64 -1.26 -21.19
N CYS A 23 -6.96 -1.11 -21.10
CA CYS A 23 -7.90 -1.56 -22.11
C CYS A 23 -8.45 -0.39 -22.98
N ASP A 24 -8.14 0.87 -22.63
CA ASP A 24 -8.67 2.10 -23.26
C ASP A 24 -10.21 2.18 -23.31
N GLU A 25 -10.89 1.47 -22.41
CA GLU A 25 -12.35 1.36 -22.35
C GLU A 25 -12.97 2.32 -21.31
N GLU A 26 -14.13 2.90 -21.65
CA GLU A 26 -14.95 3.72 -20.76
C GLU A 26 -16.19 2.96 -20.27
N PHE A 27 -16.43 3.00 -18.96
CA PHE A 27 -17.56 2.39 -18.28
C PHE A 27 -18.41 3.48 -17.63
N ASN A 28 -19.73 3.42 -17.82
CA ASN A 28 -20.63 4.33 -17.12
C ASN A 28 -20.69 3.96 -15.63
N LEU A 29 -20.59 4.97 -14.75
CA LEU A 29 -21.08 4.80 -13.39
C LEU A 29 -22.60 4.72 -13.49
N GLY A 30 -23.15 3.52 -13.33
CA GLY A 30 -24.60 3.32 -13.21
C GLY A 30 -25.19 4.22 -12.12
N SER A 31 -26.45 4.61 -12.30
CA SER A 31 -27.23 5.47 -11.42
C SER A 31 -27.64 4.79 -10.11
N ASP A 32 -26.77 3.98 -9.51
CA ASP A 32 -27.01 3.45 -8.17
C ASP A 32 -26.61 4.53 -7.17
N GLN A 33 -27.47 5.54 -7.06
CA GLN A 33 -27.47 6.53 -5.99
C GLN A 33 -28.10 5.91 -4.73
N GLU A 34 -27.56 4.79 -4.25
CA GLU A 34 -27.74 4.49 -2.83
C GLU A 34 -26.85 5.48 -2.08
N GLU A 35 -27.43 6.65 -1.76
CA GLU A 35 -26.80 7.66 -0.94
C GLU A 35 -26.50 7.06 0.44
N TYR A 36 -25.22 6.74 0.65
CA TYR A 36 -24.75 6.28 1.95
C TYR A 36 -24.99 7.37 2.99
N LYS A 37 -25.91 7.10 3.92
CA LYS A 37 -26.13 7.97 5.07
C LYS A 37 -25.05 7.72 6.11
N ILE A 38 -24.38 8.78 6.55
CA ILE A 38 -23.44 8.73 7.67
C ILE A 38 -24.23 8.33 8.93
N GLN A 39 -24.11 7.07 9.36
CA GLN A 39 -24.83 6.58 10.54
C GLN A 39 -24.21 7.11 11.85
N LYS A 40 -22.90 7.36 11.87
CA LYS A 40 -22.20 7.86 13.07
C LYS A 40 -20.98 8.68 12.66
N LYS A 41 -20.82 9.86 13.26
CA LYS A 41 -19.58 10.64 13.19
C LYS A 41 -18.68 10.20 14.34
N ILE A 42 -17.51 9.65 14.02
CA ILE A 42 -16.48 9.35 15.02
C ILE A 42 -15.61 10.61 15.13
N HIS A 43 -15.72 11.30 16.25
CA HIS A 43 -14.81 12.39 16.60
C HIS A 43 -13.52 11.73 17.08
N HIS A 44 -12.46 11.81 16.28
CA HIS A 44 -11.14 11.39 16.71
C HIS A 44 -10.56 12.58 17.49
N ASP A 45 -10.35 12.38 18.78
CA ASP A 45 -9.60 13.32 19.60
C ASP A 45 -8.11 13.12 19.27
N GLU A 46 -7.37 14.19 18.96
CA GLU A 46 -5.93 14.09 18.66
C GLU A 46 -5.11 13.63 19.88
N SER A 47 -5.72 13.64 21.08
CA SER A 47 -5.15 13.04 22.30
C SER A 47 -5.29 11.52 22.38
N GLU A 48 -6.13 10.89 21.55
CA GLU A 48 -6.18 9.45 21.41
C GLU A 48 -4.98 8.99 20.58
N LEU A 49 -3.90 8.63 21.28
CA LEU A 49 -2.77 7.92 20.69
C LEU A 49 -3.32 6.69 19.96
N ALA A 50 -3.29 6.71 18.63
CA ALA A 50 -3.56 5.53 17.82
C ALA A 50 -2.76 4.38 18.42
N PRO A 51 -3.36 3.19 18.65
CA PRO A 51 -2.64 2.09 19.26
C PRO A 51 -1.47 1.77 18.33
N ILE A 52 -0.25 2.10 18.79
CA ILE A 52 0.97 1.69 18.12
C ILE A 52 0.97 0.17 18.32
N VAL A 53 0.50 -0.56 17.32
CA VAL A 53 0.64 -2.01 17.26
C VAL A 53 2.13 -2.27 17.03
N ILE A 54 2.90 -2.22 18.11
CA ILE A 54 4.24 -2.78 18.14
C ILE A 54 3.99 -4.27 18.01
N LYS A 55 4.09 -4.81 16.78
CA LYS A 55 4.26 -6.25 16.62
C LYS A 55 5.47 -6.60 17.49
N GLU A 56 5.26 -7.36 18.55
CA GLU A 56 6.31 -7.79 19.48
C GLU A 56 7.47 -8.52 18.77
N GLY A 57 7.33 -8.82 17.47
CA GLY A 57 8.31 -9.47 16.60
C GLY A 57 9.56 -8.67 16.21
N LEU A 58 9.82 -7.47 16.74
CA LEU A 58 11.12 -6.79 16.57
C LEU A 58 11.83 -6.45 17.88
N ARG A 59 11.46 -7.12 18.98
CA ARG A 59 12.38 -7.30 20.13
C ARG A 59 13.20 -8.60 20.00
N GLY A 60 13.30 -9.13 18.77
CA GLY A 60 14.18 -10.23 18.40
C GLY A 60 15.63 -9.75 18.24
N GLU A 61 16.56 -10.64 18.56
CA GLU A 61 17.97 -10.39 18.82
C GLU A 61 18.67 -9.47 17.80
N ARG A 62 19.58 -8.63 18.34
CA ARG A 62 20.59 -7.93 17.54
C ARG A 62 21.21 -8.93 16.57
N ILE A 63 21.32 -8.54 15.29
CA ILE A 63 22.00 -9.31 14.23
C ILE A 63 23.24 -9.99 14.82
N SER A 64 23.37 -11.31 14.63
CA SER A 64 24.49 -12.06 15.20
C SER A 64 25.81 -11.57 14.62
N ASN A 65 26.91 -11.69 15.38
CA ASN A 65 28.22 -11.29 14.88
C ASN A 65 28.64 -12.11 13.64
N SER A 66 28.18 -13.35 13.51
CA SER A 66 28.36 -14.17 12.31
C SER A 66 27.63 -13.62 11.10
N ASP A 67 26.37 -13.20 11.27
CA ASP A 67 25.58 -12.62 10.16
C ASP A 67 26.17 -11.29 9.71
N ARG A 68 26.63 -10.47 10.67
CA ARG A 68 27.33 -9.22 10.38
C ARG A 68 28.63 -9.47 9.59
N ARG A 69 29.41 -10.47 9.99
CA ARG A 69 30.67 -10.81 9.32
C ARG A 69 30.45 -11.35 7.91
N ALA A 70 29.46 -12.21 7.72
CA ALA A 70 29.09 -12.73 6.40
C ALA A 70 28.67 -11.61 5.44
N PHE A 71 27.92 -10.61 5.93
CA PHE A 71 27.57 -9.41 5.16
C PHE A 71 28.82 -8.62 4.78
N GLU A 72 29.68 -8.31 5.75
CA GLU A 72 30.91 -7.55 5.52
C GLU A 72 31.84 -8.27 4.52
N ASP A 73 31.98 -9.60 4.58
CA ASP A 73 32.79 -10.39 3.66
C ASP A 73 32.21 -10.41 2.23
N TYR A 74 30.89 -10.52 2.09
CA TYR A 74 30.21 -10.49 0.79
C TYR A 74 30.39 -9.13 0.08
N PHE A 75 30.23 -8.02 0.80
CA PHE A 75 30.34 -6.69 0.22
C PHE A 75 31.79 -6.15 0.18
N SER A 76 32.70 -6.67 1.00
CA SER A 76 34.13 -6.32 0.93
C SER A 76 34.86 -7.05 -0.19
N SER A 77 34.36 -8.22 -0.62
CA SER A 77 34.89 -8.96 -1.77
C SER A 77 34.41 -8.39 -3.11
N SER A 78 33.29 -7.67 -3.14
CA SER A 78 32.90 -6.79 -4.25
C SER A 78 33.59 -5.43 -4.10
N GLY A 79 34.88 -5.37 -4.41
CA GLY A 79 35.62 -4.11 -4.45
C GLY A 79 34.90 -3.07 -5.30
N SER A 80 34.65 -1.90 -4.70
CA SER A 80 34.71 -0.59 -5.36
C SER A 80 34.29 -0.51 -6.84
N GLU A 81 33.00 -0.55 -7.12
CA GLU A 81 32.45 0.23 -8.24
C GLU A 81 31.28 1.06 -7.70
N GLY A 82 31.65 2.18 -7.07
CA GLY A 82 30.74 3.30 -6.99
C GLY A 82 30.51 3.83 -8.40
N TYR A 83 29.25 3.84 -8.81
CA TYR A 83 28.73 4.69 -9.87
C TYR A 83 27.74 5.67 -9.25
#